data_AF-A0A4Y9RIP5-F1
#
_entry.id   AF-A0A4Y9RIP5-F1
#
_cell.length_a   1.000
_cell.length_b   1.000
_cell.length_c   1.000
_cell.angle_alpha   90.00
_cell.angle_beta   90.00
_cell.angle_gamma   90.00
#
_symmetry.space_group_name_H-M   'P 1'
#
loop_
_entity.id
_entity.type
_entity.pdbx_description
1 polymer ?
#
loop_
_entity_poly.entity_id
_entity_poly.type
_entity_poly.pdbx_seq_one_letter_code
_entity_poly.pdbx_strand_id
1 'polypeptide(L)'
;MATIKLGSNFNVNDPSSYNVGEVVSQTATPTGFTITDSLGNSATVVGTGMTYDADGDWISGIANSITLRMGGQLVLEATGLSVDGRSTAFDTGYGGEAPGMQAELAYWLRDSDTIIGGAGNESLKGFGGNDSIQGGAGADTIDGGAGVDTAVYAGNAASYQVTRSTTSTNSFRVTGGTDGGDTLINVERIKFADATVALDVAGTAGQAYRLYQAAFNRTPDVAGLGWQIKAMDAGTSLLQVSQNFMDSTEFKSLYGSNPSQSTLVNLLYQNVLHRTPQQFEVDFWVGILNGTNPSSHQTPAEVLMNFSESAENQA
;
A
#
# COMPACT_ATOMS: atom_id res chain seq x y z
N MET A 1 -8.75 11.59 -4.29
CA MET A 1 -7.70 10.88 -5.03
C MET A 1 -6.99 11.91 -5.86
N ALA A 2 -5.81 12.30 -5.39
CA ALA A 2 -4.95 13.20 -6.14
C ALA A 2 -4.25 12.42 -7.26
N THR A 3 -3.80 13.14 -8.27
CA THR A 3 -2.90 12.61 -9.31
C THR A 3 -1.62 13.40 -9.26
N ILE A 4 -0.51 12.68 -9.10
CA ILE A 4 0.84 13.21 -9.08
C ILE A 4 1.56 12.76 -10.34
N LYS A 5 2.18 13.70 -11.03
CA LYS A 5 3.10 13.44 -12.11
C LYS A 5 4.45 14.02 -11.74
N LEU A 6 5.48 13.19 -11.76
CA LEU A 6 6.84 13.65 -11.55
C LEU A 6 7.51 13.93 -12.90
N GLY A 7 8.29 15.01 -12.92
CA GLY A 7 9.23 15.27 -14.00
C GLY A 7 10.46 14.37 -13.86
N SER A 8 11.21 14.25 -14.95
CA SER A 8 12.45 13.46 -15.00
C SER A 8 13.42 13.87 -13.88
N ASN A 9 13.96 12.88 -13.16
CA ASN A 9 14.95 13.07 -12.08
C ASN A 9 14.45 13.80 -10.83
N PHE A 10 13.13 13.86 -10.55
CA PHE A 10 12.63 14.35 -9.26
C PHE A 10 12.75 13.26 -8.16
N ASN A 11 13.44 13.57 -7.07
CA ASN A 11 13.57 12.68 -5.91
C ASN A 11 12.72 13.21 -4.75
N VAL A 12 11.56 12.59 -4.55
CA VAL A 12 10.62 12.90 -3.46
C VAL A 12 11.27 12.69 -2.08
N ASN A 13 12.26 11.80 -1.98
CA ASN A 13 12.94 11.42 -0.74
C ASN A 13 14.20 12.26 -0.44
N ASP A 14 14.67 13.09 -1.38
CA ASP A 14 15.77 14.04 -1.16
C ASP A 14 15.46 15.40 -1.80
N PRO A 15 14.44 16.12 -1.30
CA PRO A 15 14.14 17.46 -1.77
C PRO A 15 15.28 18.46 -1.46
N SER A 16 16.17 18.15 -0.52
CA SER A 16 17.37 18.96 -0.22
C SER A 16 18.43 18.93 -1.32
N SER A 17 18.36 17.98 -2.27
CA SER A 17 19.21 17.96 -3.45
C SER A 17 18.93 19.11 -4.43
N TYR A 18 17.83 19.83 -4.24
CA TYR A 18 17.39 20.92 -5.09
C TYR A 18 17.79 22.28 -4.49
N ASN A 19 18.79 22.92 -5.11
CA ASN A 19 19.18 24.28 -4.74
C ASN A 19 18.00 25.25 -4.94
N VAL A 20 17.52 25.83 -3.85
CA VAL A 20 16.58 26.96 -3.85
C VAL A 20 17.33 28.27 -3.69
N GLY A 21 17.04 29.23 -4.56
CA GLY A 21 17.58 30.58 -4.53
C GLY A 21 16.74 31.52 -3.68
N GLU A 22 17.25 32.71 -3.40
CA GLU A 22 16.47 33.77 -2.75
C GLU A 22 15.16 34.03 -3.53
N VAL A 23 14.03 34.17 -2.82
CA VAL A 23 12.74 34.50 -3.42
C VAL A 23 12.83 35.89 -4.08
N VAL A 24 12.54 35.96 -5.38
CA VAL A 24 12.58 37.22 -6.14
C VAL A 24 11.20 37.71 -6.56
N SER A 25 10.17 36.84 -6.52
CA SER A 25 8.80 37.26 -6.74
C SER A 25 7.79 36.34 -6.07
N GLN A 26 6.71 36.93 -5.58
CA GLN A 26 5.53 36.26 -5.06
C GLN A 26 4.30 36.96 -5.64
N THR A 27 3.38 36.20 -6.20
CA THR A 27 2.10 36.71 -6.70
C THR A 27 0.97 35.92 -6.07
N ALA A 28 0.02 36.61 -5.44
CA ALA A 28 -1.16 36.00 -4.83
C ALA A 28 -2.44 36.49 -5.54
N THR A 29 -3.37 35.58 -5.76
CA THR A 29 -4.68 35.82 -6.36
C THR A 29 -5.74 35.06 -5.56
N PRO A 30 -7.04 35.42 -5.67
CA PRO A 30 -8.10 34.66 -4.99
C PRO A 30 -8.18 33.17 -5.38
N THR A 31 -7.52 32.78 -6.47
CA THR A 31 -7.51 31.41 -7.01
C THR A 31 -6.16 30.71 -6.87
N GLY A 32 -5.16 31.32 -6.24
CA GLY A 32 -3.84 30.69 -6.14
C GLY A 32 -2.69 31.67 -5.99
N PHE A 33 -1.50 31.13 -5.74
CA PHE A 33 -0.26 31.89 -5.63
C PHE A 33 0.90 31.23 -6.35
N THR A 34 1.88 32.04 -6.73
CA THR A 34 3.16 31.58 -7.31
C THR A 34 4.31 32.27 -6.62
N ILE A 35 5.31 31.49 -6.23
CA ILE A 35 6.60 31.95 -5.73
C ILE A 35 7.65 31.58 -6.76
N THR A 36 8.57 32.50 -7.07
CA THR A 36 9.73 32.26 -7.94
C THR A 36 11.00 32.74 -7.26
N ASP A 37 12.06 31.95 -7.38
CA ASP A 37 13.38 32.28 -6.84
C ASP A 37 14.36 32.82 -7.90
N SER A 38 15.51 33.28 -7.41
CA SER A 38 16.62 33.83 -8.21
C SER A 38 17.29 32.80 -9.14
N LEU A 39 17.02 31.51 -8.96
CA LEU A 39 17.49 30.43 -9.83
C LEU A 39 16.45 30.05 -10.90
N GLY A 40 15.29 30.72 -10.92
CA GLY A 40 14.20 30.43 -11.85
C GLY A 40 13.39 29.18 -11.47
N ASN A 41 13.52 28.70 -10.24
CA ASN A 41 12.61 27.72 -9.68
C ASN A 41 11.31 28.40 -9.30
N SER A 42 10.19 27.70 -9.40
CA SER A 42 8.90 28.22 -8.98
C SER A 42 8.01 27.16 -8.37
N ALA A 43 7.22 27.58 -7.39
CA ALA A 43 6.14 26.80 -6.80
C ALA A 43 4.83 27.53 -7.06
N THR A 44 3.86 26.86 -7.67
CA THR A 44 2.54 27.41 -7.96
C THR A 44 1.48 26.56 -7.29
N VAL A 45 0.58 27.20 -6.54
CA VAL A 45 -0.57 26.57 -5.92
C VAL A 45 -1.82 27.20 -6.49
N VAL A 46 -2.74 26.37 -6.98
CA VAL A 46 -4.07 26.80 -7.45
C VAL A 46 -5.11 26.17 -6.57
N GLY A 47 -6.12 26.96 -6.19
CA GLY A 47 -7.10 26.56 -5.20
C GLY A 47 -8.38 27.39 -5.20
N THR A 48 -9.28 27.05 -4.29
CA THR A 48 -10.56 27.74 -4.09
C THR A 48 -10.61 28.43 -2.74
N GLY A 49 -11.11 29.66 -2.73
CA GLY A 49 -11.30 30.42 -1.48
C GLY A 49 -9.97 30.78 -0.80
N MET A 50 -8.92 30.99 -1.59
CA MET A 50 -7.58 31.26 -1.08
C MET A 50 -7.54 32.65 -0.45
N THR A 51 -7.06 32.74 0.79
CA THR A 51 -6.81 34.00 1.50
C THR A 51 -5.39 34.06 2.01
N TYR A 52 -4.87 35.27 2.14
CA TYR A 52 -3.48 35.54 2.50
C TYR A 52 -3.40 36.50 3.68
N ASP A 53 -2.30 36.45 4.43
CA ASP A 53 -2.00 37.47 5.44
C ASP A 53 -1.39 38.75 4.83
N ALA A 54 -0.87 39.63 5.69
CA ALA A 54 -0.31 40.90 5.28
C ALA A 54 1.04 40.77 4.55
N ASP A 55 1.76 39.67 4.77
CA ASP A 55 3.05 39.37 4.17
C ASP A 55 2.90 38.59 2.86
N GLY A 56 1.67 38.17 2.53
CA GLY A 56 1.33 37.47 1.29
C GLY A 56 1.34 35.95 1.43
N ASP A 57 1.47 35.43 2.66
CA ASP A 57 1.50 34.01 2.95
C ASP A 57 0.08 33.44 2.99
N TRP A 58 -0.07 32.20 2.54
CA TRP A 58 -1.37 31.53 2.44
C TRP A 58 -1.87 31.09 3.82
N ILE A 59 -3.06 31.54 4.23
CA ILE A 59 -3.62 31.27 5.57
C ILE A 59 -4.93 30.48 5.59
N SER A 60 -5.69 30.45 4.48
CA SER A 60 -6.94 29.67 4.39
C SER A 60 -7.37 29.44 2.93
N GLY A 61 -8.25 28.46 2.73
CA GLY A 61 -8.70 28.03 1.40
C GLY A 61 -8.25 26.61 1.11
N ILE A 62 -8.62 26.07 -0.06
CA ILE A 62 -8.29 24.69 -0.43
C ILE A 62 -7.38 24.70 -1.66
N ALA A 63 -6.17 24.16 -1.53
CA ALA A 63 -5.32 23.88 -2.68
C ALA A 63 -5.84 22.66 -3.44
N ASN A 64 -6.05 22.84 -4.75
CA ASN A 64 -6.49 21.80 -5.67
C ASN A 64 -5.39 21.29 -6.58
N SER A 65 -4.37 22.11 -6.84
CA SER A 65 -3.16 21.67 -7.53
C SER A 65 -1.93 22.41 -7.04
N ILE A 66 -0.81 21.71 -7.08
CA ILE A 66 0.52 22.23 -6.79
C ILE A 66 1.43 21.87 -7.96
N THR A 67 2.18 22.84 -8.45
CA THR A 67 3.15 22.67 -9.53
C THR A 67 4.49 23.20 -9.07
N LEU A 68 5.50 22.35 -9.11
CA LEU A 68 6.88 22.71 -8.84
C LEU A 68 7.66 22.69 -10.15
N ARG A 69 8.42 23.76 -10.40
CA ARG A 69 9.34 23.87 -11.52
C ARG A 69 10.72 24.24 -11.02
N MET A 70 11.75 23.69 -11.64
CA MET A 70 13.14 24.00 -11.35
C MET A 70 13.86 24.44 -12.60
N GLY A 71 14.49 25.63 -12.57
CA GLY A 71 15.05 26.26 -13.76
C GLY A 71 14.04 26.32 -14.93
N GLY A 72 12.75 26.48 -14.63
CA GLY A 72 11.63 26.45 -15.57
C GLY A 72 11.13 25.05 -16.00
N GLN A 73 11.83 23.96 -15.71
CA GLN A 73 11.40 22.60 -16.02
C GLN A 73 10.40 22.08 -14.99
N LEU A 74 9.35 21.39 -15.42
CA LEU A 74 8.39 20.75 -14.52
C LEU A 74 9.07 19.62 -13.76
N VAL A 75 8.99 19.64 -12.42
CA VAL A 75 9.51 18.56 -11.56
C VAL A 75 8.39 17.83 -10.81
N LEU A 76 7.30 18.53 -10.47
CA LEU A 76 6.13 17.91 -9.85
C LEU A 76 4.87 18.64 -10.28
N GLU A 77 3.84 17.87 -10.63
CA GLU A 77 2.47 18.34 -10.80
C GLU A 77 1.54 17.45 -9.98
N ALA A 78 0.97 17.98 -8.91
CA ALA A 78 -0.08 17.34 -8.14
C ALA A 78 -1.42 18.03 -8.42
N THR A 79 -2.45 17.26 -8.71
CA THR A 79 -3.80 17.75 -9.04
C THR A 79 -4.87 16.95 -8.31
N GLY A 80 -6.06 17.50 -8.12
CA GLY A 80 -7.14 16.84 -7.37
C GLY A 80 -6.89 16.85 -5.85
N LEU A 81 -6.03 17.75 -5.38
CA LEU A 81 -5.73 17.94 -3.97
C LEU A 81 -6.94 18.54 -3.23
N SER A 82 -7.01 18.27 -1.92
CA SER A 82 -7.96 18.88 -1.00
C SER A 82 -7.24 19.24 0.31
N VAL A 83 -6.26 20.13 0.19
CA VAL A 83 -5.40 20.55 1.30
C VAL A 83 -5.84 21.94 1.78
N ASP A 84 -6.19 22.07 3.06
CA ASP A 84 -6.53 23.36 3.68
C ASP A 84 -5.25 24.18 3.97
N GLY A 85 -5.31 25.49 3.73
CA GLY A 85 -4.19 26.44 3.92
C GLY A 85 -3.66 26.55 5.33
N ARG A 86 -4.34 25.93 6.31
CA ARG A 86 -3.90 25.92 7.71
C ARG A 86 -2.79 24.89 8.01
N SER A 87 -2.40 24.03 7.08
CA SER A 87 -1.28 23.09 7.29
C SER A 87 0.09 23.72 6.99
N THR A 88 0.53 24.61 7.89
CA THR A 88 1.92 24.83 8.38
C THR A 88 3.14 24.73 7.44
N ALA A 89 3.06 24.86 6.11
CA ALA A 89 4.20 24.49 5.26
C ALA A 89 4.22 25.13 3.84
N PHE A 90 3.77 26.36 3.73
CA PHE A 90 4.44 27.28 2.81
C PHE A 90 5.05 28.37 3.69
N ASP A 91 5.81 27.95 4.71
CA ASP A 91 6.65 28.88 5.45
C ASP A 91 7.71 29.35 4.46
N THR A 92 7.52 30.56 3.96
CA THR A 92 8.50 31.31 3.15
C THR A 92 9.74 31.67 3.98
N GLY A 93 9.81 31.25 5.25
CA GLY A 93 10.95 31.28 6.15
C GLY A 93 12.16 30.50 5.65
N TYR A 94 12.94 31.16 4.81
CA TYR A 94 14.40 31.01 4.71
C TYR A 94 15.03 31.18 6.11
N GLY A 95 14.94 30.17 6.98
CA GLY A 95 15.25 30.40 8.38
C GLY A 95 15.23 29.20 9.32
N GLY A 96 15.65 28.02 8.86
CA GLY A 96 16.06 26.91 9.73
C GLY A 96 14.92 26.24 10.53
N GLU A 97 14.78 24.92 10.36
CA GLU A 97 13.80 24.06 11.04
C GLU A 97 12.36 24.08 10.46
N ALA A 98 12.18 24.36 9.16
CA ALA A 98 10.97 23.89 8.47
C ALA A 98 10.95 22.35 8.52
N PRO A 99 9.82 21.69 8.84
CA PRO A 99 9.65 20.27 8.56
C PRO A 99 9.89 20.12 7.06
N GLY A 100 11.05 19.60 6.64
CA GLY A 100 11.47 19.64 5.23
C GLY A 100 10.38 19.08 4.30
N MET A 101 10.34 19.52 3.04
CA MET A 101 9.29 19.23 2.02
C MET A 101 8.66 17.82 2.06
N GLN A 102 9.37 16.80 2.54
CA GLN A 102 8.83 15.47 2.83
C GLN A 102 7.63 15.46 3.80
N ALA A 103 7.62 16.27 4.87
CA ALA A 103 6.52 16.33 5.82
C ALA A 103 5.26 16.96 5.20
N GLU A 104 5.47 17.93 4.31
CA GLU A 104 4.40 18.59 3.55
C GLU A 104 3.78 17.61 2.55
N LEU A 105 4.64 16.92 1.80
CA LEU A 105 4.24 15.88 0.84
C LEU A 105 3.52 14.73 1.56
N ALA A 106 3.99 14.28 2.72
CA ALA A 106 3.31 13.27 3.52
C ALA A 106 1.91 13.72 3.97
N TYR A 107 1.71 15.00 4.24
CA TYR A 107 0.40 15.53 4.59
C TYR A 107 -0.51 15.66 3.36
N TRP A 108 0.03 16.11 2.24
CA TRP A 108 -0.73 16.28 0.99
C TRP A 108 -1.15 14.94 0.38
N LEU A 109 -0.34 13.91 0.58
CA LEU A 109 -0.45 12.58 -0.02
C LEU A 109 -0.76 11.52 1.04
N ARG A 110 -1.61 11.87 2.01
CA ARG A 110 -2.02 10.98 3.10
C ARG A 110 -3.23 10.09 2.76
N ASP A 111 -3.82 10.33 1.60
CA ASP A 111 -5.02 9.67 1.10
C ASP A 111 -4.66 8.86 -0.16
N SER A 112 -5.58 8.01 -0.64
CA SER A 112 -5.32 7.19 -1.84
C SER A 112 -5.07 8.04 -3.08
N ASP A 113 -3.92 7.87 -3.70
CA ASP A 113 -3.42 8.68 -4.80
C ASP A 113 -2.99 7.86 -6.02
N THR A 114 -2.89 8.55 -7.16
CA THR A 114 -2.27 8.01 -8.37
C THR A 114 -0.96 8.73 -8.62
N ILE A 115 0.14 7.99 -8.65
CA ILE A 115 1.49 8.51 -8.83
C ILE A 115 2.05 7.99 -10.14
N ILE A 116 2.52 8.89 -10.99
CA ILE A 116 3.07 8.58 -12.31
C ILE A 116 4.46 9.20 -12.41
N GLY A 117 5.48 8.35 -12.47
CA GLY A 117 6.86 8.71 -12.74
C GLY A 117 7.16 8.90 -14.23
N GLY A 118 8.44 9.00 -14.55
CA GLY A 118 8.93 9.50 -15.83
C GLY A 118 9.64 8.44 -16.67
N ALA A 119 10.73 8.85 -17.30
CA ALA A 119 11.59 7.99 -18.11
C ALA A 119 13.02 7.91 -17.54
N GLY A 120 13.22 8.38 -16.31
CA GLY A 120 14.50 8.41 -15.62
C GLY A 120 14.51 7.42 -14.47
N ASN A 121 15.59 7.41 -13.68
CA ASN A 121 15.61 6.63 -12.45
C ASN A 121 14.99 7.50 -11.35
N GLU A 122 13.74 7.23 -11.01
CA GLU A 122 12.97 8.01 -10.07
C GLU A 122 12.85 7.35 -8.69
N SER A 123 12.66 8.17 -7.66
CA SER A 123 12.29 7.70 -6.32
C SER A 123 10.89 8.18 -5.99
N LEU A 124 9.94 7.25 -6.01
CA LEU A 124 8.51 7.47 -5.83
C LEU A 124 8.08 7.04 -4.43
N LYS A 125 7.20 7.83 -3.81
CA LYS A 125 6.66 7.53 -2.49
C LYS A 125 5.16 7.82 -2.41
N GLY A 126 4.37 6.83 -2.00
CA GLY A 126 2.92 6.92 -1.79
C GLY A 126 2.52 7.62 -0.48
N PHE A 127 3.37 7.50 0.54
CA PHE A 127 3.14 8.00 1.90
C PHE A 127 2.01 7.25 2.62
N GLY A 128 0.76 7.71 2.56
CA GLY A 128 -0.35 7.09 3.25
C GLY A 128 -1.55 6.97 2.34
N GLY A 129 -2.32 5.89 2.47
CA GLY A 129 -3.45 5.63 1.57
C GLY A 129 -3.26 4.33 0.81
N ASN A 130 -4.10 4.11 -0.20
CA ASN A 130 -4.00 2.94 -1.07
C ASN A 130 -3.63 3.46 -2.45
N ASP A 131 -2.35 3.45 -2.76
CA ASP A 131 -1.81 4.18 -3.90
C ASP A 131 -1.68 3.32 -5.14
N SER A 132 -1.82 3.97 -6.30
CA SER A 132 -1.51 3.39 -7.61
C SER A 132 -0.28 4.07 -8.17
N ILE A 133 0.86 3.39 -8.14
CA ILE A 133 2.16 3.97 -8.47
C ILE A 133 2.71 3.34 -9.76
N GLN A 134 2.92 4.15 -10.79
CA GLN A 134 3.60 3.77 -12.02
C GLN A 134 4.99 4.42 -12.05
N GLY A 135 6.05 3.61 -12.06
CA GLY A 135 7.44 4.06 -12.18
C GLY A 135 7.69 4.78 -13.51
N GLY A 136 7.36 4.09 -14.60
CA GLY A 136 7.68 4.54 -15.95
C GLY A 136 8.91 3.80 -16.45
N ALA A 137 9.70 4.42 -17.31
CA ALA A 137 10.95 3.81 -17.77
C ALA A 137 12.10 4.21 -16.87
N GLY A 138 12.99 3.30 -16.51
CA GLY A 138 14.14 3.64 -15.66
C GLY A 138 14.53 2.50 -14.73
N ALA A 139 15.33 2.79 -13.72
CA ALA A 139 15.49 1.91 -12.58
C ALA A 139 14.92 2.65 -11.37
N ASP A 140 13.65 2.41 -11.11
CA ASP A 140 12.92 3.19 -10.12
C ASP A 140 12.98 2.57 -8.73
N THR A 141 12.85 3.42 -7.71
CA THR A 141 12.60 2.99 -6.34
C THR A 141 11.21 3.45 -5.93
N ILE A 142 10.30 2.51 -5.72
CA ILE A 142 8.90 2.74 -5.37
C ILE A 142 8.68 2.32 -3.91
N ASP A 143 8.38 3.28 -3.04
CA ASP A 143 7.94 3.07 -1.65
C ASP A 143 6.43 3.32 -1.56
N GLY A 144 5.62 2.27 -1.42
CA GLY A 144 4.15 2.42 -1.30
C GLY A 144 3.78 3.23 -0.06
N GLY A 145 4.43 2.94 1.06
CA GLY A 145 4.18 3.61 2.33
C GLY A 145 3.17 2.84 3.17
N ALA A 146 2.19 3.55 3.73
CA ALA A 146 1.19 2.97 4.62
C ALA A 146 -0.14 2.76 3.90
N GLY A 147 -0.59 1.51 3.84
CA GLY A 147 -1.89 1.12 3.31
C GLY A 147 -1.71 -0.05 2.36
N VAL A 148 -2.53 -0.12 1.30
CA VAL A 148 -2.48 -1.21 0.33
C VAL A 148 -2.17 -0.65 -1.05
N ASP A 149 -0.89 -0.74 -1.40
CA ASP A 149 -0.33 -0.04 -2.55
C ASP A 149 -0.15 -0.99 -3.74
N THR A 150 -0.32 -0.42 -4.93
CA THR A 150 -0.26 -1.14 -6.20
C THR A 150 0.77 -0.50 -7.12
N ALA A 151 1.87 -1.22 -7.37
CA ALA A 151 2.79 -0.87 -8.45
C ALA A 151 2.18 -1.27 -9.80
N VAL A 152 2.16 -0.36 -10.77
CA VAL A 152 1.50 -0.55 -12.07
C VAL A 152 2.54 -0.61 -13.18
N TYR A 153 2.46 -1.68 -13.98
CA TYR A 153 3.31 -1.96 -15.13
C TYR A 153 2.45 -2.07 -16.39
N ALA A 154 2.88 -1.41 -17.46
CA ALA A 154 2.11 -1.35 -18.70
C ALA A 154 2.22 -2.63 -19.55
N GLY A 155 3.21 -3.48 -19.31
CA GLY A 155 3.40 -4.74 -20.02
C GLY A 155 2.63 -5.92 -19.40
N ASN A 156 2.62 -7.04 -20.11
CA ASN A 156 2.05 -8.31 -19.63
C ASN A 156 2.96 -8.94 -18.56
N ALA A 157 2.39 -9.66 -17.60
CA ALA A 157 3.12 -10.27 -16.49
C ALA A 157 4.27 -11.18 -16.93
N ALA A 158 4.08 -11.92 -18.04
CA ALA A 158 5.10 -12.80 -18.61
C ALA A 158 6.36 -12.07 -19.10
N SER A 159 6.31 -10.75 -19.27
CA SER A 159 7.47 -9.92 -19.64
C SER A 159 8.34 -9.51 -18.45
N TYR A 160 7.89 -9.78 -17.22
CA TYR A 160 8.57 -9.35 -16.01
C TYR A 160 8.98 -10.54 -15.13
N GLN A 161 10.05 -10.34 -14.38
CA GLN A 161 10.49 -11.21 -13.30
C GLN A 161 10.36 -10.45 -11.99
N VAL A 162 9.69 -11.07 -11.03
CA VAL A 162 9.50 -10.51 -9.68
C VAL A 162 10.29 -11.36 -8.70
N THR A 163 11.24 -10.76 -8.00
CA THR A 163 12.10 -11.45 -7.03
C THR A 163 12.03 -10.75 -5.68
N ARG A 164 11.86 -11.50 -4.59
CA ARG A 164 11.87 -10.92 -3.24
C ARG A 164 13.31 -10.59 -2.83
N SER A 165 13.53 -9.43 -2.24
CA SER A 165 14.82 -9.05 -1.65
C SER A 165 15.15 -9.95 -0.46
N THR A 166 16.42 -10.38 -0.36
CA THR A 166 16.90 -11.19 0.77
C THR A 166 17.50 -10.36 1.89
N THR A 167 17.72 -9.06 1.67
CA THR A 167 18.39 -8.15 2.61
C THR A 167 17.47 -7.09 3.19
N SER A 168 16.26 -6.92 2.63
CA SER A 168 15.30 -5.89 3.04
C SER A 168 13.90 -6.48 3.17
N THR A 169 13.26 -6.25 4.32
CA THR A 169 11.87 -6.67 4.58
C THR A 169 10.92 -5.95 3.62
N ASN A 170 9.88 -6.65 3.15
CA ASN A 170 8.84 -6.12 2.26
C ASN A 170 9.38 -5.39 1.02
N SER A 171 10.50 -5.88 0.50
CA SER A 171 11.09 -5.35 -0.73
C SER A 171 11.14 -6.41 -1.82
N PHE A 172 10.83 -6.00 -3.04
CA PHE A 172 10.85 -6.82 -4.24
C PHE A 172 11.60 -6.09 -5.34
N ARG A 173 12.24 -6.85 -6.22
CA ARG A 173 12.85 -6.35 -7.43
C ARG A 173 12.08 -6.86 -8.63
N VAL A 174 11.63 -5.93 -9.48
CA VAL A 174 10.92 -6.22 -10.72
C VAL A 174 11.85 -5.88 -11.88
N THR A 175 12.08 -6.82 -12.79
CA THR A 175 12.90 -6.59 -13.99
C THR A 175 12.21 -7.11 -15.23
N GLY A 176 12.64 -6.60 -16.39
CA GLY A 176 12.07 -6.96 -17.68
C GLY A 176 11.16 -5.86 -18.21
N GLY A 177 10.34 -6.19 -19.22
CA GLY A 177 9.51 -5.21 -19.90
C GLY A 177 10.31 -4.01 -20.46
N THR A 178 9.65 -2.86 -20.53
CA THR A 178 10.24 -1.57 -20.97
C THR A 178 10.51 -0.61 -19.82
N ASP A 179 10.04 -0.95 -18.62
CA ASP A 179 10.08 -0.08 -17.44
C ASP A 179 11.44 -0.10 -16.75
N GLY A 180 12.29 -1.08 -17.11
CA GLY A 180 13.63 -1.24 -16.60
C GLY A 180 13.68 -2.07 -15.31
N GLY A 181 14.47 -1.65 -14.32
CA GLY A 181 14.82 -2.49 -13.18
C GLY A 181 14.45 -1.88 -11.85
N ASP A 182 13.22 -2.12 -11.40
CA ASP A 182 12.63 -1.41 -10.27
C ASP A 182 12.81 -2.13 -8.95
N THR A 183 12.89 -1.34 -7.89
CA THR A 183 12.85 -1.78 -6.50
C THR A 183 11.54 -1.32 -5.87
N LEU A 184 10.71 -2.27 -5.47
CA LEU A 184 9.48 -2.03 -4.74
C LEU A 184 9.75 -2.21 -3.24
N ILE A 185 9.21 -1.33 -2.42
CA ILE A 185 9.32 -1.33 -0.95
C ILE A 185 7.93 -1.00 -0.41
N ASN A 186 7.43 -1.77 0.57
CA ASN A 186 6.08 -1.57 1.13
C ASN A 186 5.00 -1.49 0.03
N VAL A 187 5.03 -2.45 -0.91
CA VAL A 187 4.03 -2.57 -1.98
C VAL A 187 3.38 -3.94 -1.88
N GLU A 188 2.06 -3.95 -1.77
CA GLU A 188 1.27 -5.17 -1.54
C GLU A 188 0.87 -5.83 -2.86
N ARG A 189 0.78 -5.08 -3.96
CA ARG A 189 0.33 -5.59 -5.27
C ARG A 189 1.16 -5.08 -6.43
N ILE A 190 1.32 -5.92 -7.44
CA ILE A 190 1.76 -5.53 -8.78
C ILE A 190 0.60 -5.74 -9.74
N LYS A 191 0.25 -4.71 -10.50
CA LYS A 191 -0.72 -4.78 -11.59
C LYS A 191 0.03 -4.71 -12.92
N PHE A 192 -0.04 -5.78 -13.69
CA PHE A 192 0.36 -5.85 -15.09
C PHE A 192 -0.85 -5.58 -15.99
N ALA A 193 -0.62 -5.48 -17.31
CA ALA A 193 -1.70 -5.28 -18.28
C ALA A 193 -2.73 -6.43 -18.30
N ASP A 194 -2.29 -7.66 -18.00
CA ASP A 194 -3.07 -8.89 -18.11
C ASP A 194 -3.25 -9.64 -16.77
N ALA A 195 -2.59 -9.21 -15.69
CA ALA A 195 -2.65 -9.89 -14.40
C ALA A 195 -2.44 -8.93 -13.22
N THR A 196 -2.83 -9.37 -12.03
CA THR A 196 -2.45 -8.72 -10.76
C THR A 196 -1.85 -9.76 -9.84
N VAL A 197 -0.66 -9.47 -9.32
CA VAL A 197 0.10 -10.32 -8.40
C VAL A 197 0.06 -9.67 -7.02
N ALA A 198 -0.32 -10.43 -5.99
CA ALA A 198 -0.17 -9.99 -4.61
C ALA A 198 1.24 -10.34 -4.12
N LEU A 199 1.96 -9.34 -3.61
CA LEU A 199 3.32 -9.46 -3.07
C LEU A 199 3.33 -9.69 -1.57
N ASP A 200 2.42 -9.03 -0.85
CA ASP A 200 2.28 -9.24 0.58
C ASP A 200 1.32 -10.39 0.87
N VAL A 201 1.88 -11.59 0.88
CA VAL A 201 1.21 -12.77 1.41
C VAL A 201 1.15 -12.74 2.94
N ALA A 202 2.02 -12.04 3.66
CA ALA A 202 2.11 -12.17 5.12
C ALA A 202 1.26 -11.17 5.91
N GLY A 203 0.92 -10.02 5.34
CA GLY A 203 0.07 -9.00 5.98
C GLY A 203 -1.42 -9.35 5.94
N THR A 204 -2.23 -8.42 6.48
CA THR A 204 -3.68 -8.58 6.66
C THR A 204 -4.39 -9.11 5.41
N ALA A 205 -4.07 -8.57 4.24
CA ALA A 205 -4.70 -8.96 2.99
C ALA A 205 -4.39 -10.41 2.60
N GLY A 206 -3.13 -10.82 2.71
CA GLY A 206 -2.71 -12.19 2.42
C GLY A 206 -3.24 -13.19 3.42
N GLN A 207 -3.23 -12.85 4.72
CA GLN A 207 -3.82 -13.66 5.79
C GLN A 207 -5.34 -13.83 5.61
N ALA A 208 -6.07 -12.72 5.36
CA ALA A 208 -7.52 -12.76 5.12
C ALA A 208 -7.86 -13.61 3.88
N TYR A 209 -7.07 -13.49 2.80
CA TYR A 209 -7.27 -14.28 1.58
C TYR A 209 -7.08 -15.77 1.84
N ARG A 210 -5.95 -16.17 2.46
CA ARG A 210 -5.66 -17.58 2.75
C ARG A 210 -6.66 -18.18 3.71
N LEU A 211 -7.02 -17.46 4.76
CA LEU A 211 -8.01 -17.94 5.72
C LEU A 211 -9.38 -18.11 5.06
N TYR A 212 -9.78 -17.20 4.17
CA TYR A 212 -11.03 -17.30 3.43
C TYR A 212 -11.01 -18.54 2.50
N GLN A 213 -9.93 -18.72 1.74
CA GLN A 213 -9.78 -19.90 0.87
C GLN A 213 -9.78 -21.20 1.69
N ALA A 214 -9.07 -21.25 2.81
CA ALA A 214 -9.03 -22.42 3.70
C ALA A 214 -10.40 -22.73 4.31
N ALA A 215 -11.12 -21.69 4.76
CA ALA A 215 -12.42 -21.84 5.40
C ALA A 215 -13.51 -22.28 4.42
N PHE A 216 -13.43 -21.91 3.15
CA PHE A 216 -14.53 -22.14 2.20
C PHE A 216 -14.18 -22.97 0.97
N ASN A 217 -12.92 -23.38 0.82
CA ASN A 217 -12.42 -24.17 -0.32
C ASN A 217 -12.76 -23.52 -1.68
N ARG A 218 -12.63 -22.19 -1.76
CA ARG A 218 -12.87 -21.43 -2.98
C ARG A 218 -12.16 -20.08 -2.97
N THR A 219 -12.02 -19.49 -4.14
CA THR A 219 -11.57 -18.09 -4.26
C THR A 219 -12.57 -17.15 -3.54
N PRO A 220 -12.08 -16.23 -2.69
CA PRO A 220 -12.92 -15.22 -2.07
C PRO A 220 -13.58 -14.30 -3.10
N ASP A 221 -14.81 -13.87 -2.82
CA ASP A 221 -15.40 -12.78 -3.57
C ASP A 221 -14.80 -11.43 -3.10
N VAL A 222 -14.76 -10.45 -4.01
CA VAL A 222 -14.11 -9.15 -3.75
C VAL A 222 -14.74 -8.42 -2.57
N ALA A 223 -16.07 -8.49 -2.41
CA ALA A 223 -16.77 -7.78 -1.36
C ALA A 223 -16.53 -8.42 0.02
N GLY A 224 -16.64 -9.74 0.11
CA GLY A 224 -16.39 -10.51 1.32
C GLY A 224 -14.95 -10.37 1.79
N LEU A 225 -13.98 -10.52 0.88
CA LEU A 225 -12.56 -10.32 1.20
C LEU A 225 -12.27 -8.89 1.66
N GLY A 226 -12.79 -7.89 0.94
CA GLY A 226 -12.62 -6.49 1.29
C GLY A 226 -13.16 -6.15 2.68
N TRP A 227 -14.27 -6.77 3.09
CA TRP A 227 -14.81 -6.59 4.44
C TRP A 227 -13.88 -7.15 5.51
N GLN A 228 -13.30 -8.34 5.30
CA GLN A 228 -12.38 -8.94 6.28
C GLN A 228 -11.08 -8.14 6.41
N ILE A 229 -10.51 -7.71 5.28
CA ILE A 229 -9.31 -6.87 5.26
C ILE A 229 -9.56 -5.60 6.07
N LYS A 230 -10.66 -4.89 5.79
CA LYS A 230 -11.03 -3.68 6.53
C LYS A 230 -11.21 -3.94 8.03
N ALA A 231 -11.80 -5.07 8.41
CA ALA A 231 -11.99 -5.42 9.81
C ALA A 231 -10.64 -5.67 10.52
N MET A 232 -9.72 -6.35 9.84
CA MET A 232 -8.39 -6.67 10.36
C MET A 232 -7.47 -5.44 10.41
N ASP A 233 -7.54 -4.55 9.41
CA ASP A 233 -6.85 -3.25 9.43
C ASP A 233 -7.35 -2.35 10.58
N ALA A 234 -8.62 -2.53 10.99
CA ALA A 234 -9.20 -1.88 12.16
C ALA A 234 -8.88 -2.59 13.50
N GLY A 235 -8.03 -3.62 13.50
CA GLY A 235 -7.54 -4.31 14.69
C GLY A 235 -8.24 -5.64 15.03
N THR A 236 -9.12 -6.16 14.16
CA THR A 236 -9.67 -7.52 14.34
C THR A 236 -8.56 -8.55 14.13
N SER A 237 -8.37 -9.47 15.06
CA SER A 237 -7.33 -10.50 14.90
C SER A 237 -7.73 -11.55 13.86
N LEU A 238 -6.73 -12.16 13.21
CA LEU A 238 -6.95 -13.28 12.28
C LEU A 238 -7.71 -14.43 12.95
N LEU A 239 -7.44 -14.69 14.24
CA LEU A 239 -8.15 -15.68 15.02
C LEU A 239 -9.66 -15.36 15.14
N GLN A 240 -10.01 -14.09 15.37
CA GLN A 240 -11.42 -13.70 15.44
C GLN A 240 -12.11 -13.85 14.07
N VAL A 241 -11.42 -13.54 12.97
CA VAL A 241 -11.94 -13.79 11.62
C VAL A 241 -12.14 -15.29 11.39
N SER A 242 -11.20 -16.12 11.83
CA SER A 242 -11.28 -17.59 11.73
C SER A 242 -12.51 -18.11 12.47
N GLN A 243 -12.74 -17.64 13.70
CA GLN A 243 -13.92 -17.97 14.47
C GLN A 243 -15.22 -17.53 13.76
N ASN A 244 -15.27 -16.31 13.23
CA ASN A 244 -16.44 -15.81 12.49
C ASN A 244 -16.75 -16.65 11.25
N PHE A 245 -15.72 -17.09 10.52
CA PHE A 245 -15.88 -18.00 9.39
C PHE A 245 -16.43 -19.35 9.83
N MET A 246 -15.89 -19.95 10.88
CA MET A 246 -16.40 -21.22 11.42
C MET A 246 -17.87 -21.12 11.87
N ASP A 247 -18.28 -19.96 12.38
CA ASP A 247 -19.65 -19.71 12.81
C ASP A 247 -20.62 -19.48 11.65
N SER A 248 -20.12 -19.17 10.45
CA SER A 248 -20.93 -18.92 9.26
C SER A 248 -21.71 -20.16 8.80
N THR A 249 -22.84 -19.91 8.13
CA THR A 249 -23.65 -20.96 7.51
C THR A 249 -22.86 -21.73 6.43
N GLU A 250 -21.99 -21.03 5.70
CA GLU A 250 -21.20 -21.63 4.62
C GLU A 250 -20.19 -22.65 5.17
N PHE A 251 -19.43 -22.27 6.20
CA PHE A 251 -18.48 -23.20 6.83
C PHE A 251 -19.19 -24.42 7.42
N LYS A 252 -20.31 -24.20 8.13
CA LYS A 252 -21.13 -25.29 8.69
C LYS A 252 -21.73 -26.22 7.63
N SER A 253 -21.90 -25.73 6.39
CA SER A 253 -22.37 -26.55 5.27
C SER A 253 -21.24 -27.42 4.70
N LEU A 254 -20.01 -26.91 4.68
CA LEU A 254 -18.82 -27.62 4.17
C LEU A 254 -18.25 -28.61 5.19
N TYR A 255 -18.18 -28.22 6.46
CA TYR A 255 -17.53 -28.98 7.53
C TYR A 255 -18.50 -29.69 8.48
N GLY A 256 -19.80 -29.42 8.35
CA GLY A 256 -20.83 -29.86 9.29
C GLY A 256 -21.05 -28.85 10.43
N SER A 257 -22.25 -28.85 11.02
CA SER A 257 -22.59 -27.89 12.09
C SER A 257 -21.91 -28.18 13.43
N ASN A 258 -21.50 -29.42 13.67
CA ASN A 258 -20.73 -29.85 14.84
C ASN A 258 -19.97 -31.14 14.52
N PRO A 259 -18.96 -31.09 13.62
CA PRO A 259 -18.19 -32.28 13.27
C PRO A 259 -17.44 -32.82 14.47
N SER A 260 -17.20 -34.13 14.49
CA SER A 260 -16.18 -34.67 15.38
C SER A 260 -14.82 -34.05 15.04
N GLN A 261 -13.91 -33.96 16.02
CA GLN A 261 -12.58 -33.38 15.78
C GLN A 261 -11.83 -34.14 14.69
N SER A 262 -11.94 -35.47 14.66
CA SER A 262 -11.35 -36.29 13.59
C SER A 262 -11.95 -35.95 12.22
N THR A 263 -13.27 -35.76 12.15
CA THR A 263 -13.95 -35.32 10.91
C THR A 263 -13.46 -33.94 10.47
N LEU A 264 -13.38 -32.98 11.40
CA LEU A 264 -12.89 -31.63 11.11
C LEU A 264 -11.47 -31.67 10.54
N VAL A 265 -10.54 -32.37 11.21
CA VAL A 265 -9.15 -32.47 10.75
C VAL A 265 -9.06 -33.09 9.37
N ASN A 266 -9.76 -34.20 9.11
CA ASN A 266 -9.77 -34.84 7.79
C ASN A 266 -10.27 -33.88 6.70
N LEU A 267 -11.34 -33.11 6.98
CA LEU A 267 -11.86 -32.12 6.04
C LEU A 267 -10.90 -30.95 5.83
N LEU A 268 -10.19 -30.49 6.86
CA LEU A 268 -9.16 -29.45 6.71
C LEU A 268 -8.03 -29.91 5.79
N TYR A 269 -7.54 -31.15 5.93
CA TYR A 269 -6.55 -31.71 5.01
C TYR A 269 -7.05 -31.77 3.56
N GLN A 270 -8.32 -32.13 3.34
CA GLN A 270 -8.89 -32.24 2.00
C GLN A 270 -9.19 -30.87 1.36
N ASN A 271 -9.72 -29.94 2.14
CA ASN A 271 -10.22 -28.66 1.66
C ASN A 271 -9.15 -27.56 1.65
N VAL A 272 -8.15 -27.65 2.52
CA VAL A 272 -7.06 -26.66 2.61
C VAL A 272 -5.80 -27.18 1.92
N LEU A 273 -5.39 -28.41 2.22
CA LEU A 273 -4.12 -28.97 1.72
C LEU A 273 -4.30 -29.89 0.51
N HIS A 274 -5.55 -30.14 0.10
CA HIS A 274 -5.91 -30.96 -1.06
C HIS A 274 -5.27 -32.35 -1.09
N ARG A 275 -5.07 -32.96 0.09
CA ARG A 275 -4.52 -34.31 0.22
C ARG A 275 -5.18 -35.12 1.33
N THR A 276 -4.99 -36.44 1.28
CA THR A 276 -5.37 -37.33 2.38
C THR A 276 -4.31 -37.27 3.48
N PRO A 277 -4.69 -37.06 4.76
CA PRO A 277 -3.73 -37.09 5.86
C PRO A 277 -3.28 -38.51 6.17
N GLN A 278 -2.07 -38.63 6.72
CA GLN A 278 -1.60 -39.86 7.36
C GLN A 278 -2.19 -39.98 8.77
N GLN A 279 -2.37 -41.19 9.27
CA GLN A 279 -3.07 -41.42 10.54
C GLN A 279 -2.43 -40.68 11.73
N PHE A 280 -1.09 -40.65 11.81
CA PHE A 280 -0.40 -39.95 12.88
C PHE A 280 -0.59 -38.42 12.82
N GLU A 281 -0.84 -37.84 11.64
CA GLU A 281 -1.15 -36.42 11.49
C GLU A 281 -2.54 -36.12 12.08
N VAL A 282 -3.51 -36.99 11.80
CA VAL A 282 -4.86 -36.88 12.38
C VAL A 282 -4.80 -37.03 13.90
N ASP A 283 -4.06 -38.02 14.40
CA ASP A 283 -3.92 -38.27 15.84
C ASP A 283 -3.28 -37.08 16.57
N PHE A 284 -2.29 -36.43 15.96
CA PHE A 284 -1.64 -35.23 16.48
C PHE A 284 -2.64 -34.07 16.65
N TRP A 285 -3.35 -33.71 15.58
CA TRP A 285 -4.31 -32.59 15.62
C TRP A 285 -5.51 -32.87 16.52
N VAL A 286 -6.01 -34.11 16.53
CA VAL A 286 -7.08 -34.52 17.45
C VAL A 286 -6.60 -34.47 18.91
N GLY A 287 -5.34 -34.79 19.20
CA GLY A 287 -4.74 -34.60 20.52
C GLY A 287 -4.69 -33.14 20.96
N ILE A 288 -4.34 -32.24 20.05
CA ILE A 288 -4.38 -30.77 20.25
C ILE A 288 -5.82 -30.30 20.54
N LEU A 289 -6.79 -30.70 19.71
CA LEU A 289 -8.19 -30.31 19.86
C LEU A 289 -8.86 -30.88 21.10
N ASN A 290 -8.48 -32.07 21.56
CA ASN A 290 -8.99 -32.65 22.81
C ASN A 290 -8.32 -32.06 24.06
N GLY A 291 -7.21 -31.35 23.90
CA GLY A 291 -6.43 -30.84 25.03
C GLY A 291 -5.77 -31.95 25.84
N THR A 292 -5.38 -33.06 25.20
CA THR A 292 -4.65 -34.17 25.85
C THR A 292 -3.40 -33.67 26.59
N ASN A 293 -2.79 -32.59 26.08
CA ASN A 293 -1.85 -31.75 26.81
C ASN A 293 -2.42 -30.32 26.91
N PRO A 294 -2.75 -29.81 28.12
CA PRO A 294 -3.34 -28.48 28.30
C PRO A 294 -2.48 -27.33 27.77
N SER A 295 -1.15 -27.46 27.78
CA SER A 295 -0.25 -26.39 27.32
C SER A 295 -0.17 -26.26 25.79
N SER A 296 -0.69 -27.24 25.06
CA SER A 296 -0.74 -27.25 23.59
C SER A 296 -2.17 -27.37 23.07
N HIS A 297 -3.17 -27.18 23.93
CA HIS A 297 -4.57 -27.21 23.50
C HIS A 297 -4.86 -26.02 22.59
N GLN A 298 -5.52 -26.29 21.47
CA GLN A 298 -6.00 -25.26 20.56
C GLN A 298 -7.48 -25.49 20.27
N THR A 299 -8.19 -24.40 20.08
CA THR A 299 -9.56 -24.36 19.58
C THR A 299 -9.61 -24.74 18.10
N PRO A 300 -10.78 -25.17 17.59
CA PRO A 300 -10.98 -25.39 16.17
C PRO A 300 -10.61 -24.18 15.28
N ALA A 301 -10.89 -22.95 15.75
CA ALA A 301 -10.57 -21.72 15.02
C ALA A 301 -9.06 -21.46 14.96
N GLU A 302 -8.32 -21.76 16.02
CA GLU A 302 -6.86 -21.72 16.02
C GLU A 302 -6.28 -22.78 15.07
N VAL A 303 -6.84 -23.98 15.04
CA VAL A 303 -6.40 -25.03 14.11
C VAL A 303 -6.67 -24.63 12.65
N LEU A 304 -7.86 -24.13 12.32
CA LEU A 304 -8.16 -23.62 10.97
C LEU A 304 -7.18 -22.50 10.56
N MET A 305 -6.92 -21.55 11.45
CA MET A 305 -5.95 -20.48 11.22
C MET A 305 -4.53 -21.05 11.01
N ASN A 306 -4.12 -22.06 11.78
CA ASN A 306 -2.80 -22.69 11.61
C ASN A 306 -2.70 -23.46 10.28
N PHE A 307 -3.78 -24.08 9.82
CA PHE A 307 -3.83 -24.70 8.49
C PHE A 307 -3.72 -23.64 7.39
N SER A 308 -4.45 -22.51 7.50
CA SER A 308 -4.38 -21.43 6.51
C SER A 308 -3.00 -20.80 6.43
N GLU A 309 -2.31 -20.68 7.57
CA GLU A 309 -0.98 -20.08 7.67
C GLU A 309 0.16 -21.10 7.59
N SER A 310 -0.13 -22.37 7.36
CA SER A 310 0.90 -23.41 7.25
C SER A 310 1.79 -23.19 6.01
N ALA A 311 3.07 -23.54 6.12
CA ALA A 311 4.00 -23.48 4.99
C ALA A 311 3.51 -24.34 3.80
N GLU A 312 2.77 -25.41 4.07
CA GLU A 312 2.20 -26.28 3.04
C GLU A 312 1.05 -25.60 2.28
N ASN A 313 0.22 -24.80 2.94
CA ASN A 313 -0.85 -24.03 2.28
C ASN A 313 -0.33 -22.77 1.55
N GLN A 314 0.86 -22.29 1.91
CA GLN A 314 1.49 -21.12 1.29
C GLN A 314 2.38 -21.46 0.07
N ALA A 315 2.68 -22.75 -0.15
CA ALA A 315 3.56 -23.26 -1.21
C ALA A 315 2.81 -23.47 -2.54
#